data_AF-A0A183GBJ6-F1
#
_entry.id   AF-A0A183GBJ6-F1
#
_cell.length_a   1.000
_cell.length_b   1.000
_cell.length_c   1.000
_cell.angle_alpha   90.00
_cell.angle_beta   90.00
_cell.angle_gamma   90.00
#
_symmetry.space_group_name_H-M   'P 1'
#
loop_
_entity.id
_entity.type
_entity.pdbx_description
1 polymer ?
#
loop_
_entity_poly.entity_id
_entity_poly.type
_entity_poly.pdbx_seq_one_letter_code
_entity_poly.pdbx_strand_id
1 'polypeptide(L)'
;METKMLRWTAGVTRLDRVRKETMRQRFGVASIADKLSEARLRWYGHVLRANDDTVCKIGLNLEVPGKRPRGRPKQRWLDTLHMDLKLAGVHPDQAFDRQKWSHQTRRADPAIKRDIRY
;
A
#
# COMPACT_ATOMS: atom_id res chain seq x y z
N MET A 1 -15.33 9.80 -0.40
CA MET A 1 -14.61 10.33 0.77
C MET A 1 -13.19 10.73 0.44
N GLU A 2 -12.36 9.82 -0.09
CA GLU A 2 -10.95 10.02 -0.45
C GLU A 2 -10.56 11.42 -0.97
N THR A 3 -11.25 11.95 -1.99
CA THR A 3 -10.91 13.26 -2.59
C THR A 3 -11.85 14.38 -2.15
N LYS A 4 -12.65 14.21 -1.09
CA LYS A 4 -13.69 15.20 -0.70
C LYS A 4 -13.04 16.52 -0.27
N MET A 5 -12.01 16.44 0.59
CA MET A 5 -11.27 17.62 1.02
C MET A 5 -10.53 18.28 -0.14
N LEU A 6 -9.87 17.50 -1.00
CA LEU A 6 -9.19 18.00 -2.21
C LEU A 6 -10.13 18.72 -3.18
N ARG A 7 -11.38 18.25 -3.28
CA ARG A 7 -12.41 18.90 -4.10
C ARG A 7 -12.87 20.22 -3.50
N TRP A 8 -13.10 20.23 -2.19
CA TRP A 8 -13.50 21.43 -1.48
C TRP A 8 -12.43 22.54 -1.60
N THR A 9 -11.15 22.21 -1.40
CA THR A 9 -10.04 23.18 -1.56
C THR A 9 -9.88 23.68 -3.00
N ALA A 10 -10.24 22.87 -4.00
CA ALA A 10 -10.18 23.24 -5.41
C ALA A 10 -11.45 23.93 -5.94
N GLY A 11 -12.48 24.11 -5.10
CA GLY A 11 -13.79 24.61 -5.54
C GLY A 11 -14.54 23.67 -6.49
N VAL A 12 -14.16 22.39 -6.56
CA VAL A 12 -14.74 21.41 -7.49
C VAL A 12 -15.94 20.73 -6.85
N THR A 13 -17.09 20.86 -7.49
CA THR A 13 -18.34 20.25 -7.07
C THR A 13 -18.53 18.85 -7.67
N ARG A 14 -19.68 18.23 -7.40
CA ARG A 14 -20.07 16.98 -8.08
C ARG A 14 -20.55 17.21 -9.52
N LEU A 15 -21.05 18.41 -9.84
CA LEU A 15 -21.58 18.75 -11.18
C LEU A 15 -20.47 18.83 -12.23
N ASP A 16 -19.25 19.19 -11.83
CA ASP A 16 -18.10 19.30 -12.72
C ASP A 16 -17.63 17.96 -13.27
N ARG A 17 -18.13 16.82 -12.74
CA ARG A 17 -17.82 15.45 -13.19
C ARG A 17 -16.31 15.13 -13.33
N VAL A 18 -15.45 15.91 -12.70
CA VAL A 18 -13.99 15.70 -12.69
C VAL A 18 -13.68 14.31 -12.15
N ARG A 19 -12.71 13.59 -12.73
CA ARG A 19 -12.32 12.26 -12.25
C ARG A 19 -11.52 12.36 -10.94
N LYS A 20 -11.61 11.35 -10.08
CA LYS A 20 -10.79 11.30 -8.83
C LYS A 20 -9.30 11.34 -9.13
N GLU A 21 -8.88 10.68 -10.21
CA GLU A 21 -7.49 10.64 -10.64
C GLU A 21 -6.96 12.04 -10.99
N THR A 22 -7.75 12.84 -11.69
CA THR A 22 -7.41 14.24 -11.97
C THR A 22 -7.22 15.05 -10.68
N MET A 23 -8.06 14.82 -9.66
CA MET A 23 -7.91 15.46 -8.36
C MET A 23 -6.62 15.01 -7.64
N ARG A 24 -6.27 13.73 -7.69
CA ARG A 24 -5.01 13.22 -7.13
C ARG A 24 -3.80 13.86 -7.80
N GLN A 25 -3.78 13.85 -9.13
CA GLN A 25 -2.70 14.40 -9.94
C GLN A 25 -2.52 15.89 -9.67
N ARG A 26 -3.62 16.67 -9.64
CA ARG A 26 -3.59 18.11 -9.35
C ARG A 26 -2.94 18.43 -8.00
N PHE A 27 -3.12 17.57 -7.00
CA PHE A 27 -2.59 17.77 -5.65
C PHE A 27 -1.33 16.93 -5.35
N GLY A 28 -0.84 16.13 -6.30
CA GLY A 28 0.30 15.23 -6.09
C GLY A 28 0.09 14.17 -5.00
N VAL A 29 -1.15 13.69 -4.82
CA VAL A 29 -1.49 12.72 -3.76
C VAL A 29 -1.75 11.34 -4.35
N ALA A 30 -1.08 10.30 -3.85
CA ALA A 30 -1.36 8.93 -4.28
C ALA A 30 -2.77 8.44 -3.93
N SER A 31 -3.15 7.31 -4.54
CA SER A 31 -4.37 6.64 -4.16
C SER A 31 -4.30 6.04 -2.76
N ILE A 32 -5.44 5.91 -2.08
CA ILE A 32 -5.54 5.18 -0.81
C ILE A 32 -5.08 3.73 -1.00
N ALA A 33 -5.34 3.13 -2.18
CA ALA A 33 -4.89 1.77 -2.47
C ALA A 33 -3.35 1.68 -2.43
N ASP A 34 -2.65 2.64 -3.04
CA ASP A 34 -1.18 2.68 -3.02
C ASP A 34 -0.65 2.92 -1.60
N LYS A 35 -1.29 3.80 -0.82
CA LYS A 35 -0.94 4.04 0.60
C LYS A 35 -1.08 2.78 1.45
N LEU A 36 -2.17 2.04 1.26
CA LEU A 36 -2.42 0.79 1.96
C LEU A 36 -1.43 -0.31 1.54
N SER A 37 -1.11 -0.39 0.25
CA SER A 37 -0.11 -1.31 -0.31
C SER A 37 1.27 -1.04 0.29
N GLU A 38 1.72 0.21 0.28
CA GLU A 38 2.98 0.62 0.91
C GLU A 38 3.01 0.28 2.41
N ALA A 39 1.95 0.61 3.17
CA ALA A 39 1.89 0.31 4.60
C ALA A 39 1.97 -1.20 4.88
N ARG A 40 1.27 -2.01 4.07
CA ARG A 40 1.30 -3.48 4.15
C ARG A 40 2.70 -4.03 3.89
N LEU A 41 3.37 -3.58 2.83
CA LEU A 41 4.72 -4.02 2.49
C LEU A 41 5.76 -3.56 3.53
N ARG A 42 5.60 -2.36 4.10
CA ARG A 42 6.46 -1.87 5.19
C ARG A 42 6.33 -2.73 6.43
N TRP A 43 5.10 -3.06 6.84
CA TRP A 43 4.85 -3.97 7.96
C TRP A 43 5.39 -5.36 7.67
N TYR A 44 5.12 -5.92 6.48
CA TYR A 44 5.59 -7.25 6.12
C TYR A 44 7.12 -7.37 6.13
N GLY A 45 7.83 -6.39 5.57
CA GLY A 45 9.29 -6.36 5.64
C GLY A 45 9.80 -6.26 7.08
N HIS A 46 9.10 -5.53 7.96
CA HIS A 46 9.44 -5.51 9.39
C HIS A 46 9.29 -6.89 10.02
N VAL A 47 8.18 -7.59 9.74
CA VAL A 47 7.96 -8.96 10.23
C VAL A 47 9.02 -9.93 9.69
N LEU A 48 9.39 -9.83 8.41
CA LEU A 48 10.42 -10.71 7.83
C LEU A 48 11.78 -10.62 8.52
N ARG A 49 12.15 -9.43 9.00
CA ARG A 49 13.40 -9.18 9.73
C ARG A 49 13.30 -9.44 11.24
N ALA A 50 12.11 -9.67 11.76
CA ALA A 50 11.92 -9.98 13.17
C ALA A 50 12.38 -11.42 13.46
N ASN A 51 12.80 -11.66 14.71
CA ASN A 51 13.15 -12.99 15.18
C ASN A 51 11.94 -13.94 15.13
N ASP A 52 12.22 -15.23 15.02
CA ASP A 52 11.19 -16.27 14.85
C ASP A 52 10.27 -16.48 16.06
N ASP A 53 10.71 -16.06 17.24
CA ASP A 53 9.96 -16.09 18.50
C ASP A 53 8.96 -14.93 18.65
N THR A 54 9.02 -13.92 17.77
CA THR A 54 8.11 -12.78 17.85
C THR A 54 6.69 -13.17 17.43
N VAL A 55 5.69 -12.69 18.19
CA VAL A 55 4.26 -12.96 17.94
C VAL A 55 3.85 -12.64 16.51
N CYS A 56 4.38 -11.56 15.93
CA CYS A 56 4.10 -11.17 14.54
C CYS A 56 4.60 -12.21 13.53
N LYS A 57 5.81 -12.76 13.73
CA LYS A 57 6.40 -13.76 12.84
C LYS A 57 5.70 -15.11 12.98
N ILE A 58 5.41 -15.51 14.22
CA ILE A 58 4.61 -16.71 14.52
C ILE A 58 3.24 -16.60 13.85
N GLY A 59 2.53 -15.47 14.04
CA GLY A 59 1.20 -15.25 13.46
C GLY A 59 1.19 -15.18 11.94
N LEU A 60 2.26 -14.67 11.32
CA LEU A 60 2.43 -14.68 9.86
C LEU A 60 2.58 -16.10 9.32
N ASN A 61 3.32 -16.96 10.02
CA ASN A 61 3.60 -18.34 9.62
C ASN A 61 2.53 -19.34 10.07
N LEU A 62 1.57 -18.90 10.88
CA LEU A 62 0.51 -19.76 11.42
C LEU A 62 -0.41 -20.26 10.30
N GLU A 63 -0.40 -21.56 10.07
CA GLU A 63 -1.37 -22.22 9.20
C GLU A 63 -2.59 -22.69 10.01
N VAL A 64 -3.76 -22.15 9.66
CA VAL A 64 -5.03 -22.60 10.26
C VAL A 64 -5.59 -23.76 9.43
N PRO A 65 -5.77 -24.95 10.02
CA PRO A 65 -6.29 -26.11 9.30
C PRO A 65 -7.72 -25.86 8.80
N GLY A 66 -7.99 -26.28 7.56
CA GLY A 66 -9.31 -26.15 6.94
C GLY A 66 -9.23 -25.91 5.43
N LYS A 67 -10.32 -26.24 4.72
CA LYS A 67 -10.42 -26.03 3.27
C LYS A 67 -11.16 -24.72 2.97
N ARG A 68 -10.75 -24.02 1.91
CA ARG A 68 -11.52 -22.85 1.41
C ARG A 68 -12.87 -23.34 0.85
N PRO A 69 -13.98 -22.64 1.09
CA PRO A 69 -15.26 -22.98 0.51
C PRO A 69 -15.19 -22.91 -1.02
N ARG A 70 -15.96 -23.77 -1.71
CA ARG A 70 -16.09 -23.70 -3.18
C ARG A 70 -16.82 -22.41 -3.59
N GLY A 71 -16.47 -21.86 -4.74
CA GLY A 71 -17.07 -20.62 -5.28
C GLY A 71 -16.12 -19.43 -5.23
N ARG A 72 -16.54 -18.32 -4.63
CA ARG A 72 -15.72 -17.11 -4.44
C ARG A 72 -15.32 -16.96 -2.95
N PRO A 73 -14.18 -17.54 -2.53
CA PRO A 73 -13.66 -17.34 -1.19
C PRO A 73 -13.37 -15.86 -0.92
N LYS A 74 -13.43 -15.47 0.35
CA LYS A 74 -12.95 -14.15 0.78
C LYS A 74 -11.46 -14.04 0.52
N GLN A 75 -11.03 -12.88 0.04
CA GLN A 75 -9.62 -12.55 -0.17
C GLN A 75 -8.91 -12.48 1.18
N ARG A 76 -7.80 -13.22 1.32
CA ARG A 76 -6.98 -13.18 2.53
C ARG A 76 -6.03 -11.99 2.50
N TRP A 77 -5.50 -11.65 3.67
CA TRP A 77 -4.41 -10.69 3.78
C TRP A 77 -3.20 -11.10 2.93
N LEU A 78 -2.76 -12.36 3.04
CA LEU A 78 -1.65 -12.92 2.26
C LEU A 78 -1.90 -12.87 0.75
N ASP A 79 -3.12 -13.15 0.29
CA ASP A 79 -3.47 -13.07 -1.13
C ASP A 79 -3.26 -11.63 -1.65
N THR A 80 -3.61 -10.62 -0.84
CA THR A 80 -3.42 -9.20 -1.19
C THR A 80 -1.95 -8.79 -1.11
N LEU A 81 -1.21 -9.28 -0.12
CA LEU A 81 0.22 -9.05 0.03
C LEU A 81 1.01 -9.59 -1.18
N HIS A 82 0.68 -10.79 -1.67
CA HIS A 82 1.32 -11.34 -2.87
C HIS A 82 1.08 -10.46 -4.11
N MET A 83 -0.13 -9.90 -4.23
CA MET A 83 -0.43 -8.94 -5.30
C MET A 83 0.37 -7.65 -5.15
N ASP A 84 0.54 -7.12 -3.93
CA ASP A 84 1.38 -5.94 -3.68
C ASP A 84 2.84 -6.19 -4.06
N LEU A 85 3.41 -7.33 -3.63
CA LEU A 85 4.78 -7.73 -3.97
C LEU A 85 4.97 -7.83 -5.48
N LYS A 86 4.01 -8.45 -6.18
CA LYS A 86 4.00 -8.55 -7.65
C LYS A 86 3.93 -7.19 -8.31
N LEU A 87 3.03 -6.33 -7.84
CA LEU A 87 2.88 -4.97 -8.38
C LEU A 87 4.14 -4.14 -8.14
N ALA A 88 4.78 -4.28 -6.97
CA ALA A 88 6.02 -3.61 -6.60
C ALA A 88 7.25 -4.17 -7.32
N GLY A 89 7.18 -5.41 -7.82
CA GLY A 89 8.31 -6.10 -8.44
C GLY A 89 9.40 -6.49 -7.42
N VAL A 90 9.00 -6.78 -6.18
CA VAL A 90 9.92 -7.06 -5.07
C VAL A 90 9.77 -8.50 -4.60
N HIS A 91 10.89 -9.18 -4.40
CA HIS A 91 10.92 -10.50 -3.77
C HIS A 91 11.03 -10.36 -2.24
N PRO A 92 10.32 -11.17 -1.43
CA PRO A 92 10.40 -11.14 0.03
C PRO A 92 11.83 -11.11 0.61
N ASP A 93 12.78 -11.87 0.05
CA ASP A 93 14.17 -11.91 0.53
C ASP A 93 14.89 -10.57 0.43
N GLN A 94 14.43 -9.67 -0.44
CA GLN A 94 14.98 -8.32 -0.54
C GLN A 94 14.66 -7.49 0.72
N ALA A 95 13.79 -7.96 1.62
CA ALA A 95 13.49 -7.30 2.89
C ALA A 95 14.71 -7.22 3.81
N PHE A 96 15.70 -8.10 3.70
CA PHE A 96 16.91 -8.04 4.52
C PHE A 96 17.83 -6.87 4.15
N ASP A 97 17.78 -6.41 2.90
CA ASP A 97 18.33 -5.11 2.50
C ASP A 97 17.28 -4.02 2.76
N ARG A 98 17.44 -3.34 3.91
CA ARG A 98 16.49 -2.31 4.34
C ARG A 98 16.42 -1.13 3.37
N GLN A 99 17.54 -0.75 2.74
CA GLN A 99 17.56 0.37 1.81
C GLN A 99 16.83 0.02 0.53
N LYS A 100 17.14 -1.15 -0.04
CA LYS A 100 16.49 -1.66 -1.26
C LYS A 100 14.98 -1.86 -1.04
N TRP A 101 14.59 -2.51 0.07
CA TRP A 101 13.18 -2.70 0.41
C TRP A 101 12.43 -1.38 0.54
N SER A 102 13.01 -0.41 1.28
CA SER A 102 12.40 0.91 1.45
C SER A 102 12.22 1.61 0.11
N HIS A 103 13.25 1.61 -0.74
CA HIS A 103 13.21 2.26 -2.04
C HIS A 103 12.12 1.67 -2.97
N GLN A 104 11.99 0.34 -3.02
CA GLN A 104 11.06 -0.30 -3.94
C GLN A 104 9.60 -0.30 -3.44
N THR A 105 9.39 -0.35 -2.12
CA THR A 105 8.04 -0.41 -1.53
C THR A 105 7.41 0.97 -1.30
N ARG A 106 8.21 2.04 -1.29
CA ARG A 106 7.75 3.43 -1.12
C ARG A 106 7.15 3.96 -2.42
N ARG A 107 5.84 3.78 -2.59
CA ARG A 107 5.10 4.14 -3.81
C ARG A 107 4.14 5.30 -3.66
N ALA A 108 3.61 5.54 -2.45
CA ALA A 108 2.47 6.41 -2.31
C ALA A 108 2.84 7.89 -2.44
N ASP A 109 3.63 8.42 -1.52
CA ASP A 109 4.00 9.84 -1.57
C ASP A 109 5.53 9.93 -1.78
N PRO A 110 6.02 10.09 -3.02
CA PRO A 110 7.39 10.51 -3.22
C PRO A 110 7.57 11.83 -2.47
N ALA A 111 8.72 12.01 -1.81
CA ALA A 111 9.03 13.26 -1.13
C ALA A 111 8.82 14.40 -2.14
N ILE A 112 7.81 15.24 -1.90
CA ILE A 112 7.52 16.40 -2.73
C ILE A 112 8.83 17.19 -2.85
N LYS A 113 9.39 17.28 -4.06
CA LYS A 113 10.18 18.46 -4.42
C LYS A 113 9.21 19.60 -4.24
N ARG A 114 9.27 20.27 -3.09
CA ARG A 114 8.56 21.53 -2.89
C ARG A 114 9.17 22.43 -3.94
N ASP A 115 8.47 22.60 -5.04
CA ASP A 115 8.76 23.70 -5.94
C ASP A 115 8.33 24.93 -5.14
N ILE A 116 9.29 25.49 -4.39
CA ILE A 116 9.14 26.77 -3.71
C ILE A 116 9.02 27.77 -4.85
N ARG A 117 7.78 28.04 -5.28
CA ARG A 117 7.50 29.15 -6.18
C ARG A 117 7.14 30.35 -5.32
N TYR A 118 7.93 31.40 -5.56
CA TYR A 118 8.00 32.74 -4.97
C TYR A 118 6.67 33.33 -4.52
#